data_AF-A0A2E9NKY4-F1
#
_entry.id   AF-A0A2E9NKY4-F1
#
_cell.length_a   1.000
_cell.length_b   1.000
_cell.length_c   1.000
_cell.angle_alpha   90.00
_cell.angle_beta   90.00
_cell.angle_gamma   90.00
#
_symmetry.space_group_name_H-M   'P 1'
#
loop_
_entity.id
_entity.type
_entity.pdbx_description
1 polymer ?
#
loop_
_entity_poly.entity_id
_entity_poly.type
_entity_poly.pdbx_seq_one_letter_code
_entity_poly.pdbx_strand_id
1 'polypeptide(L)'
;MRRLSPCQVRFADCQTMVRRNPGRNCHVRVCHDASWGVAPHCNQLAGHGGGRRGRPDRVRRGIAQLRLGQADRIGHGLRGSEVIPSPVGHFLGGVVGGLAAARPGGVAASQSAWRAGTIFGLLGIAPDLDFLVGAHSSYTHSLGATILVGLAAWALFTPRSVPFALACAAAWGSHLLLDWLGTDGSVPIGVMALWPFDDGYYLSSAGWFLPIHRDFAQPGIVAHTFRAIAWELLLLGPIAAAAVWFRRR
;
A
#
# COMPACT_ATOMS: atom_id res chain seq x y z
N MET A 1 -4.10 6.56 -11.06
CA MET A 1 -3.57 6.49 -9.68
C MET A 1 -4.11 7.67 -8.89
N ARG A 2 -4.55 7.49 -7.64
CA ARG A 2 -4.90 8.61 -6.76
C ARG A 2 -3.71 8.87 -5.84
N ARG A 3 -3.16 10.09 -5.89
CA ARG A 3 -2.15 10.56 -4.94
C ARG A 3 -2.86 10.85 -3.61
N LEU A 4 -2.36 10.30 -2.52
CA LEU A 4 -2.86 10.64 -1.19
C LEU A 4 -2.11 11.88 -0.71
N SER A 5 -2.84 12.92 -0.31
CA SER A 5 -2.23 14.13 0.20
C SER A 5 -1.61 13.85 1.58
N PRO A 6 -0.44 14.41 1.91
CA PRO A 6 0.20 14.25 3.23
C PRO A 6 -0.68 14.67 4.42
N CYS A 7 -1.77 15.40 4.17
CA CYS A 7 -2.70 15.90 5.19
C CYS A 7 -3.58 14.84 5.87
N GLN A 8 -3.53 13.56 5.51
CA GLN A 8 -4.23 12.52 6.30
C GLN A 8 -3.48 12.09 7.57
N VAL A 9 -2.26 12.59 7.82
CA VAL A 9 -1.47 12.25 9.01
C VAL A 9 -1.47 13.40 10.04
N ARG A 10 -2.66 13.85 10.49
CA ARG A 10 -2.83 14.62 11.75
C ARG A 10 -4.20 14.40 12.40
N PHE A 11 -4.67 13.16 12.51
CA PHE A 11 -5.82 12.87 13.38
C PHE A 11 -5.44 12.76 14.87
N ALA A 12 -4.16 12.52 15.18
CA ALA A 12 -3.67 12.35 16.55
C ALA A 12 -3.67 13.65 17.38
N ASP A 13 -3.47 14.82 16.75
CA ASP A 13 -3.45 16.10 17.48
C ASP A 13 -4.85 16.56 17.91
N CYS A 14 -5.90 16.16 17.19
CA CYS A 14 -7.27 16.60 17.48
C CYS A 14 -7.85 15.90 18.73
N GLN A 15 -7.57 14.61 18.91
CA GLN A 15 -8.04 13.86 20.09
C GLN A 15 -7.40 14.34 21.39
N THR A 16 -6.11 14.72 21.34
CA THR A 16 -5.39 15.25 22.51
C THR A 16 -5.96 16.61 22.96
N MET A 17 -6.43 17.42 22.00
CA MET A 17 -7.01 18.73 22.27
C MET A 17 -8.43 18.65 22.86
N VAL A 18 -9.26 17.70 22.40
CA VAL A 18 -10.63 17.49 22.92
C VAL A 18 -10.60 16.94 24.35
N ARG A 19 -9.62 16.08 24.70
CA ARG A 19 -9.47 15.58 26.08
C ARG A 19 -9.16 16.67 27.11
N ARG A 20 -8.51 17.76 26.70
CA ARG A 20 -8.13 18.86 27.62
C ARG A 20 -9.21 19.94 27.78
N ASN A 21 -10.24 19.97 26.92
CA ASN A 21 -11.27 21.00 26.98
C ASN A 21 -12.64 20.48 26.49
N PRO A 22 -13.39 19.75 27.33
CA PRO A 22 -14.71 19.23 26.99
C PRO A 22 -15.72 20.39 26.91
N GLY A 23 -15.87 20.94 25.71
CA GLY A 23 -16.76 22.09 25.46
C GLY A 23 -16.45 22.86 24.17
N ARG A 24 -15.30 22.63 23.54
CA ARG A 24 -14.97 23.23 22.24
C ARG A 24 -15.33 22.28 21.09
N ASN A 25 -16.18 22.75 20.18
CA ASN A 25 -16.46 22.06 18.92
C ASN A 25 -15.22 22.15 18.01
N CYS A 26 -14.57 21.02 17.73
CA CYS A 26 -13.56 20.94 16.68
C CYS A 26 -14.27 20.95 15.31
N HIS A 27 -14.28 22.11 14.66
CA HIS A 27 -14.60 22.17 13.24
C HIS A 27 -13.37 21.71 12.45
N VAL A 28 -13.40 20.47 11.96
CA VAL A 28 -12.44 19.99 10.96
C VAL A 28 -12.74 20.74 9.66
N ARG A 29 -11.97 21.80 9.37
CA ARG A 29 -11.95 22.37 8.02
C ARG A 29 -11.01 21.56 7.16
N VAL A 30 -11.52 21.04 6.06
CA VAL A 30 -10.72 20.53 4.96
C VAL A 30 -10.08 21.74 4.30
N CYS A 31 -8.79 21.95 4.49
CA CYS A 31 -8.05 22.96 3.75
C CYS A 31 -7.90 22.49 2.31
N HIS A 32 -8.56 23.18 1.37
CA HIS A 32 -8.18 23.18 -0.03
C HIS A 32 -7.20 24.33 -0.25
N ASP A 33 -6.18 24.06 -1.06
CA ASP A 33 -5.06 24.91 -1.50
C ASP A 33 -3.82 25.02 -0.60
N ALA A 34 -2.70 24.62 -1.21
CA ALA A 34 -1.34 24.92 -0.78
C ALA A 34 -0.64 25.68 -1.92
N SER A 35 -0.66 27.01 -1.86
CA SER A 35 0.42 27.82 -2.44
C SER A 35 1.51 27.96 -1.38
N TRP A 36 2.74 27.68 -1.79
CA TRP A 36 3.92 27.68 -0.92
C TRP A 36 4.29 29.10 -0.50
N GLY A 37 4.51 29.30 0.80
CA GLY A 37 5.14 30.49 1.37
C GLY A 37 4.18 31.39 2.15
N VAL A 38 4.53 31.64 3.42
CA VAL A 38 3.83 32.43 4.45
C VAL A 38 2.85 31.63 5.31
N ALA A 39 3.18 31.54 6.61
CA ALA A 39 2.32 30.97 7.64
C ALA A 39 0.98 31.72 7.71
N PRO A 40 -0.18 31.04 7.78
CA PRO A 40 -1.44 31.74 7.89
C PRO A 40 -1.56 32.31 9.31
N HIS A 41 -1.58 33.65 9.40
CA HIS A 41 -2.11 34.36 10.55
C HIS A 41 -3.59 33.97 10.72
N CYS A 42 -3.90 33.17 11.75
CA CYS A 42 -5.27 32.95 12.19
C CYS A 42 -5.79 34.22 12.88
N ASN A 43 -6.40 35.14 12.12
CA ASN A 43 -7.20 36.20 12.72
C ASN A 43 -8.49 35.58 13.30
N GLN A 44 -8.60 35.60 14.63
CA GLN A 44 -9.85 35.40 15.35
C GLN A 44 -10.80 36.56 15.04
N LEU A 45 -11.78 36.34 14.16
CA LEU A 45 -12.95 37.20 14.09
C LEU A 45 -13.94 36.76 15.18
N ALA A 46 -13.86 37.45 16.33
CA ALA A 46 -14.89 37.42 17.36
C ALA A 46 -16.10 38.24 16.89
N GLY A 47 -17.07 37.58 16.25
CA GLY A 47 -18.37 38.16 15.95
C GLY A 47 -19.34 37.93 17.10
N HIS A 48 -19.50 38.92 17.97
CA HIS A 48 -20.64 39.02 18.89
C HIS A 48 -21.89 39.42 18.10
N GLY A 49 -22.85 38.51 17.99
CA GLY A 49 -24.18 38.79 17.46
C GLY A 49 -25.23 38.12 18.33
N GLY A 50 -25.75 38.84 19.32
CA GLY A 50 -26.91 38.42 20.09
C GLY A 50 -28.20 38.56 19.29
N GLY A 51 -29.17 37.68 19.51
CA GLY A 51 -30.53 37.96 19.07
C GLY A 51 -31.45 36.78 18.77
N ARG A 52 -32.23 36.44 19.80
CA ARG A 52 -33.64 35.99 19.75
C ARG A 52 -33.96 34.49 19.63
N ARG A 53 -34.95 34.17 20.47
CA ARG A 53 -35.49 32.88 20.88
C ARG A 53 -36.36 32.27 19.78
N GLY A 54 -36.19 30.96 19.56
CA GLY A 54 -37.17 30.08 18.90
C GLY A 54 -36.97 28.63 19.36
N ARG A 55 -37.94 28.07 20.09
CA ARG A 55 -38.09 26.64 20.46
C ARG A 55 -39.01 25.96 19.42
N PRO A 56 -39.09 24.61 19.31
CA PRO A 56 -38.02 23.64 19.09
C PRO A 56 -38.41 22.57 18.02
N ASP A 57 -37.62 22.38 16.97
CA ASP A 57 -37.79 21.22 16.06
C ASP A 57 -37.19 19.95 16.69
N ARG A 58 -38.06 19.19 17.38
CA ARG A 58 -37.69 17.96 18.13
C ARG A 58 -37.59 16.69 17.27
N VAL A 59 -37.82 16.75 15.96
CA VAL A 59 -37.91 15.54 15.11
C VAL A 59 -36.65 15.28 14.28
N ARG A 60 -35.79 16.28 14.05
CA ARG A 60 -34.54 16.09 13.25
C ARG A 60 -33.30 15.63 14.04
N ARG A 61 -33.38 15.53 15.38
CA ARG A 61 -32.22 15.11 16.20
C ARG A 61 -32.04 13.58 16.28
N GLY A 62 -33.09 12.79 16.04
CA GLY A 62 -33.01 11.32 16.12
C GLY A 62 -32.18 10.68 15.01
N ILE A 63 -32.23 11.22 13.79
CA ILE A 63 -31.54 10.61 12.62
C ILE A 63 -30.05 11.01 12.57
N ALA A 64 -29.69 12.19 13.09
CA ALA A 64 -28.29 12.63 13.15
C ALA A 64 -27.48 11.89 14.24
N GLN A 65 -28.10 11.54 15.37
CA GLN A 65 -27.42 10.76 16.42
C GLN A 65 -27.21 9.29 16.06
N LEU A 66 -28.10 8.68 15.26
CA LEU A 66 -27.91 7.30 14.80
C LEU A 66 -26.74 7.15 13.81
N ARG A 67 -26.41 8.19 13.02
CA ARG A 67 -25.21 8.15 12.15
C ARG A 67 -23.90 8.45 12.88
N LEU A 68 -23.93 9.26 13.95
CA LEU A 68 -22.73 9.57 14.73
C LEU A 68 -22.34 8.42 15.68
N GLY A 69 -23.31 7.68 16.23
CA GLY A 69 -23.03 6.49 17.07
C GLY A 69 -22.44 5.30 16.30
N GLN A 70 -22.57 5.28 14.97
CA GLN A 70 -22.04 4.21 14.12
C GLN A 70 -20.62 4.52 13.60
N ALA A 71 -20.24 5.81 13.53
CA ALA A 71 -18.87 6.23 13.24
C ALA A 71 -17.94 6.05 14.46
N ASP A 72 -18.47 6.17 15.67
CA ASP A 72 -17.66 6.12 16.91
C ASP A 72 -17.25 4.69 17.31
N ARG A 73 -17.97 3.66 16.86
CA ARG A 73 -17.58 2.25 17.09
C ARG A 73 -16.42 1.76 16.21
N ILE A 74 -16.03 2.52 15.18
CA ILE A 74 -14.88 2.19 14.33
C ILE A 74 -13.58 2.86 14.85
N GLY A 75 -13.69 3.84 15.76
CA GLY A 75 -12.58 4.68 16.20
C GLY A 75 -11.67 4.10 17.30
N HIS A 76 -12.06 3.01 17.97
CA HIS A 76 -11.35 2.52 19.16
C HIS A 76 -10.45 1.29 18.96
N GLY A 77 -10.36 0.77 17.74
CA GLY A 77 -9.51 -0.39 17.40
C GLY A 77 -8.27 -0.07 16.54
N LEU A 78 -8.08 1.18 16.12
CA LEU A 78 -7.01 1.60 15.21
C LEU A 78 -5.66 1.75 15.93
N ARG A 79 -5.19 0.71 16.63
CA ARG A 79 -3.74 0.49 16.69
C ARG A 79 -3.37 0.07 15.27
N GLY A 80 -2.50 0.83 14.62
CA GLY A 80 -2.09 0.60 13.24
C GLY A 80 -1.56 -0.82 13.08
N SER A 81 -2.45 -1.74 12.70
CA SER A 81 -2.07 -3.04 12.23
C SER A 81 -1.43 -2.77 10.87
N GLU A 82 -0.12 -2.91 10.82
CA GLU A 82 0.60 -2.77 9.58
C GLU A 82 0.13 -3.86 8.60
N VAL A 83 -0.06 -3.51 7.34
CA VAL A 83 -0.81 -4.30 6.38
C VAL A 83 -0.05 -4.31 5.06
N ILE A 84 0.22 -5.50 4.54
CA ILE A 84 0.92 -5.74 3.28
C ILE A 84 0.28 -6.91 2.54
N PRO A 85 0.40 -7.02 1.21
CA PRO A 85 0.08 -8.27 0.54
C PRO A 85 1.00 -9.40 1.06
N SER A 86 0.59 -10.65 0.86
CA SER A 86 1.39 -11.75 1.41
C SER A 86 2.67 -11.97 0.60
N PRO A 87 3.74 -12.46 1.24
CA PRO A 87 4.95 -12.88 0.53
C PRO A 87 4.69 -13.91 -0.58
N VAL A 88 3.59 -14.68 -0.50
CA VAL A 88 3.21 -15.66 -1.54
C VAL A 88 2.81 -14.96 -2.83
N GLY A 89 1.98 -13.91 -2.75
CA GLY A 89 1.58 -13.12 -3.89
C GLY A 89 2.79 -12.48 -4.59
N HIS A 90 3.68 -11.87 -3.81
CA HIS A 90 4.91 -11.26 -4.32
C HIS A 90 5.86 -12.27 -4.96
N PHE A 91 6.00 -13.46 -4.36
CA PHE A 91 6.76 -14.54 -4.97
C PHE A 91 6.19 -14.94 -6.34
N LEU A 92 4.88 -15.16 -6.42
CA LEU A 92 4.23 -15.55 -7.67
C LEU A 92 4.28 -14.43 -8.71
N GLY A 93 4.13 -13.17 -8.29
CA GLY A 93 4.34 -12.00 -9.13
C GLY A 93 5.74 -12.00 -9.73
N GLY A 94 6.76 -12.24 -8.89
CA GLY A 94 8.15 -12.33 -9.31
C GLY A 94 8.37 -13.43 -10.34
N VAL A 95 7.85 -14.65 -10.08
CA VAL A 95 7.87 -15.79 -11.02
C VAL A 95 7.25 -15.39 -12.37
N VAL A 96 6.04 -14.81 -12.35
CA VAL A 96 5.32 -14.43 -13.57
C VAL A 96 6.09 -13.35 -14.35
N GLY A 97 6.45 -12.25 -13.69
CA GLY A 97 7.12 -11.12 -14.32
C GLY A 97 8.49 -11.51 -14.89
N GLY A 98 9.31 -12.20 -14.10
CA GLY A 98 10.64 -12.63 -14.53
C GLY A 98 10.62 -13.66 -15.66
N LEU A 99 9.77 -14.69 -15.56
CA LEU A 99 9.66 -15.69 -16.62
C LEU A 99 9.05 -15.13 -17.91
N ALA A 100 8.10 -14.20 -17.83
CA ALA A 100 7.51 -13.55 -19.01
C ALA A 100 8.53 -12.68 -19.77
N ALA A 101 9.44 -12.01 -19.05
CA ALA A 101 10.41 -11.10 -19.65
C ALA A 101 11.74 -11.75 -20.06
N ALA A 102 12.12 -12.90 -19.48
CA ALA A 102 13.35 -13.58 -19.87
C ALA A 102 13.24 -14.19 -21.29
N ARG A 103 14.36 -14.37 -22.01
CA ARG A 103 14.36 -15.02 -23.34
C ARG A 103 14.15 -16.54 -23.26
N PRO A 104 13.42 -17.17 -24.19
CA PRO A 104 13.38 -18.63 -24.35
C PRO A 104 14.72 -19.17 -24.88
N GLY A 105 15.23 -20.30 -24.37
CA GLY A 105 16.35 -21.02 -25.04
C GLY A 105 17.07 -22.10 -24.23
N GLY A 106 16.96 -23.37 -24.68
CA GLY A 106 17.87 -24.50 -24.41
C GLY A 106 17.26 -25.76 -23.76
N VAL A 107 17.62 -26.96 -24.26
CA VAL A 107 17.07 -28.31 -23.97
C VAL A 107 17.12 -28.75 -22.48
N ALA A 108 17.82 -28.02 -21.61
CA ALA A 108 17.76 -28.16 -20.15
C ALA A 108 16.57 -27.38 -19.51
N ALA A 109 15.55 -27.04 -20.32
CA ALA A 109 14.49 -26.05 -20.07
C ALA A 109 13.65 -26.29 -18.80
N SER A 110 13.45 -27.53 -18.37
CA SER A 110 12.49 -27.81 -17.30
C SER A 110 13.03 -27.57 -15.89
N GLN A 111 14.24 -28.07 -15.60
CA GLN A 111 14.88 -27.82 -14.31
C GLN A 111 15.39 -26.38 -14.24
N SER A 112 15.74 -25.78 -15.39
CA SER A 112 16.09 -24.36 -15.47
C SER A 112 14.88 -23.45 -15.26
N ALA A 113 13.68 -23.81 -15.75
CA ALA A 113 12.47 -22.99 -15.55
C ALA A 113 12.06 -22.88 -14.08
N TRP A 114 12.09 -23.98 -13.30
CA TRP A 114 11.82 -23.90 -11.86
C TRP A 114 12.89 -23.10 -11.13
N ARG A 115 14.18 -23.34 -11.41
CA ARG A 115 15.27 -22.58 -10.79
C ARG A 115 15.15 -21.09 -11.09
N ALA A 116 14.92 -20.74 -12.36
CA ALA A 116 14.72 -19.35 -12.77
C ALA A 116 13.47 -18.75 -12.10
N GLY A 117 12.36 -19.51 -12.08
CA GLY A 117 11.14 -19.12 -11.37
C GLY A 117 11.40 -18.84 -9.89
N THR A 118 12.10 -19.73 -9.19
CA THR A 118 12.49 -19.53 -7.79
C THR A 118 13.35 -18.28 -7.60
N ILE A 119 14.36 -18.06 -8.45
CA ILE A 119 15.19 -16.86 -8.37
C ILE A 119 14.35 -15.59 -8.56
N PHE A 120 13.50 -15.56 -9.57
CA PHE A 120 12.64 -14.41 -9.83
C PHE A 120 11.58 -14.22 -8.74
N GLY A 121 11.03 -15.29 -8.17
CA GLY A 121 10.12 -15.21 -7.05
C GLY A 121 10.79 -14.67 -5.78
N LEU A 122 12.01 -15.10 -5.48
CA LEU A 122 12.80 -14.54 -4.38
C LEU A 122 13.11 -13.05 -4.61
N LEU A 123 13.42 -12.67 -5.85
CA LEU A 123 13.61 -11.28 -6.22
C LEU A 123 12.31 -10.47 -6.10
N GLY A 124 11.16 -11.09 -6.33
CA GLY A 124 9.84 -10.49 -6.13
C GLY A 124 9.48 -10.25 -4.66
N ILE A 125 9.99 -11.05 -3.72
CA ILE A 125 9.83 -10.79 -2.27
C ILE A 125 10.91 -9.81 -1.74
N ALA A 126 12.04 -9.69 -2.42
CA ALA A 126 13.19 -8.93 -1.92
C ALA A 126 12.91 -7.48 -1.44
N PRO A 127 11.97 -6.71 -2.02
CA PRO A 127 11.61 -5.39 -1.49
C PRO A 127 11.22 -5.39 -0.01
N ASP A 128 10.49 -6.41 0.44
CA ASP A 128 10.05 -6.57 1.84
C ASP A 128 11.21 -6.76 2.82
N LEU A 129 12.43 -7.04 2.36
CA LEU A 129 13.59 -7.09 3.27
C LEU A 129 13.87 -5.73 3.92
N ASP A 130 13.31 -4.65 3.39
CA ASP A 130 13.35 -3.32 4.01
C ASP A 130 12.64 -3.24 5.37
N PHE A 131 11.80 -4.23 5.71
CA PHE A 131 11.22 -4.39 7.05
C PHE A 131 12.28 -4.49 8.12
N LEU A 132 13.40 -5.15 7.82
CA LEU A 132 14.48 -5.37 8.76
C LEU A 132 15.17 -4.06 9.18
N VAL A 133 14.99 -2.99 8.39
CA VAL A 133 15.57 -1.66 8.63
C VAL A 133 14.50 -0.58 8.85
N GLY A 134 13.22 -0.95 8.94
CA GLY A 134 12.11 -0.04 9.20
C GLY A 134 11.82 0.96 8.07
N ALA A 135 12.21 0.65 6.82
CA ALA A 135 12.05 1.54 5.66
C ALA A 135 10.83 1.19 4.79
N HIS A 136 9.82 0.56 5.39
CA HIS A 136 8.68 -0.02 4.69
C HIS A 136 7.94 0.93 3.72
N SER A 137 7.48 0.39 2.59
CA SER A 137 6.66 1.06 1.57
C SER A 137 7.32 2.27 0.90
N SER A 138 8.63 2.43 1.08
CA SER A 138 9.38 3.58 0.58
C SER A 138 10.18 3.25 -0.68
N TYR A 139 11.50 3.45 -0.68
CA TYR A 139 12.35 3.49 -1.86
C TYR A 139 12.40 2.15 -2.61
N THR A 140 12.40 1.03 -1.91
CA THR A 140 12.38 -0.34 -2.44
C THR A 140 11.10 -0.67 -3.20
N HIS A 141 9.97 -0.10 -2.77
CA HIS A 141 8.64 -0.24 -3.38
C HIS A 141 8.37 0.84 -4.43
N SER A 142 9.34 1.10 -5.32
CA SER A 142 9.25 2.19 -6.30
C SER A 142 9.71 1.80 -7.71
N LEU A 143 9.27 2.61 -8.68
CA LEU A 143 9.72 2.50 -10.07
C LEU A 143 11.23 2.72 -10.20
N GLY A 144 11.80 3.64 -9.41
CA GLY A 144 13.23 3.90 -9.37
C GLY A 144 14.02 2.67 -8.91
N ALA A 145 13.62 2.03 -7.81
CA ALA A 145 14.25 0.78 -7.38
C ALA A 145 14.14 -0.32 -8.44
N THR A 146 12.98 -0.44 -9.09
CA THR A 146 12.77 -1.38 -10.20
C THR A 146 13.78 -1.18 -11.33
N ILE A 147 13.99 0.09 -11.75
CA ILE A 147 14.96 0.44 -12.79
C ILE A 147 16.38 0.14 -12.31
N LEU A 148 16.74 0.52 -11.08
CA LEU A 148 18.07 0.29 -10.52
C LEU A 148 18.42 -1.20 -10.45
N VAL A 149 17.47 -2.06 -10.08
CA VAL A 149 17.67 -3.52 -10.05
C VAL A 149 17.90 -4.09 -11.45
N GLY A 150 17.15 -3.63 -12.44
CA GLY A 150 17.41 -3.98 -13.84
C GLY A 150 18.80 -3.57 -14.31
N LEU A 151 19.20 -2.32 -14.05
CA LEU A 151 20.51 -1.80 -14.40
C LEU A 151 21.65 -2.55 -13.67
N ALA A 152 21.47 -2.85 -12.39
CA ALA A 152 22.42 -3.64 -11.62
C ALA A 152 22.56 -5.06 -12.19
N ALA A 153 21.46 -5.73 -12.53
CA ALA A 153 21.49 -7.05 -13.16
C ALA A 153 22.21 -7.00 -14.53
N TRP A 154 22.02 -5.94 -15.32
CA TRP A 154 22.75 -5.76 -16.58
C TRP A 154 24.25 -5.52 -16.37
N ALA A 155 24.62 -4.72 -15.37
CA ALA A 155 25.99 -4.31 -15.13
C ALA A 155 26.85 -5.42 -14.47
N LEU A 156 26.26 -6.17 -13.54
CA LEU A 156 26.97 -7.14 -12.68
C LEU A 156 27.11 -8.54 -13.30
N PHE A 157 26.21 -8.93 -14.22
CA PHE A 157 26.24 -10.27 -14.81
C PHE A 157 26.89 -10.28 -16.21
N THR A 158 27.78 -11.24 -16.43
CA THR A 158 28.51 -11.43 -17.70
C THR A 158 28.17 -12.81 -18.30
N PRO A 159 27.91 -12.92 -19.62
CA PRO A 159 27.81 -11.81 -20.57
C PRO A 159 26.60 -10.91 -20.27
N ARG A 160 26.74 -9.62 -20.57
CA ARG A 160 25.64 -8.66 -20.37
C ARG A 160 24.43 -9.07 -21.20
N SER A 161 23.29 -9.22 -20.56
CA SER A 161 22.06 -9.68 -21.17
C SER A 161 20.91 -8.74 -20.85
N VAL A 162 20.50 -7.94 -21.84
CA VAL A 162 19.33 -7.05 -21.72
C VAL A 162 18.06 -7.82 -21.32
N PRO A 163 17.74 -9.00 -21.89
CA PRO A 163 16.57 -9.76 -21.46
C PRO A 163 16.64 -10.23 -20.01
N PHE A 164 17.82 -10.59 -19.52
CA PHE A 164 17.97 -10.96 -18.12
C PHE A 164 17.74 -9.76 -17.20
N ALA A 165 18.30 -8.60 -17.56
CA ALA A 165 18.05 -7.34 -16.86
C ALA A 165 16.56 -6.97 -16.82
N LEU A 166 15.87 -7.08 -17.96
CA LEU A 166 14.42 -6.87 -18.04
C LEU A 166 13.64 -7.90 -17.22
N ALA A 167 14.09 -9.15 -17.15
CA ALA A 167 13.48 -10.17 -16.29
C ALA A 167 13.63 -9.85 -14.80
N CYS A 168 14.82 -9.42 -14.37
CA CYS A 168 15.04 -8.96 -13.00
C CYS A 168 14.18 -7.73 -12.66
N ALA A 169 14.13 -6.75 -13.57
CA ALA A 169 13.28 -5.57 -13.40
C ALA A 169 11.79 -5.95 -13.35
N ALA A 170 11.31 -6.84 -14.23
CA ALA A 170 9.93 -7.28 -14.23
C ALA A 170 9.57 -8.08 -12.96
N ALA A 171 10.49 -8.91 -12.46
CA ALA A 171 10.31 -9.64 -11.21
C ALA A 171 10.21 -8.68 -10.01
N TRP A 172 11.14 -7.73 -9.88
CA TRP A 172 11.09 -6.71 -8.82
C TRP A 172 9.85 -5.80 -8.96
N GLY A 173 9.58 -5.30 -10.16
CA GLY A 173 8.47 -4.39 -10.43
C GLY A 173 7.09 -5.03 -10.24
N SER A 174 6.99 -6.35 -10.33
CA SER A 174 5.76 -7.06 -9.97
C SER A 174 5.37 -6.83 -8.51
N HIS A 175 6.34 -6.67 -7.61
CA HIS A 175 6.10 -6.35 -6.21
C HIS A 175 5.36 -5.03 -6.07
N LEU A 176 5.93 -3.96 -6.66
CA LEU A 176 5.32 -2.63 -6.70
C LEU A 176 3.90 -2.66 -7.27
N LEU A 177 3.68 -3.41 -8.36
CA LEU A 177 2.35 -3.53 -8.97
C LEU A 177 1.34 -4.18 -8.03
N LEU A 178 1.75 -5.26 -7.34
CA LEU A 178 0.90 -6.00 -6.41
C LEU A 178 0.56 -5.17 -5.17
N ASP A 179 1.52 -4.44 -4.60
CA ASP A 179 1.25 -3.52 -3.49
C ASP A 179 0.28 -2.43 -3.89
N TRP A 180 0.49 -1.82 -5.06
CA TRP A 180 -0.39 -0.77 -5.53
C TRP A 180 -1.84 -1.28 -5.72
N LEU A 181 -2.01 -2.53 -6.14
CA LEU A 181 -3.31 -3.20 -6.28
C LEU A 181 -3.88 -3.73 -4.96
N GLY A 182 -3.06 -3.87 -3.93
CA GLY A 182 -3.46 -4.32 -2.60
C GLY A 182 -4.23 -3.26 -1.82
N THR A 183 -4.92 -3.71 -0.78
CA THR A 183 -5.45 -2.79 0.22
C THR A 183 -4.40 -2.57 1.31
N ASP A 184 -4.02 -1.32 1.52
CA ASP A 184 -3.14 -0.92 2.62
C ASP A 184 -3.95 -0.25 3.74
N GLY A 185 -3.74 -0.72 4.97
CA GLY A 185 -4.32 -0.16 6.20
C GLY A 185 -3.29 0.51 7.11
N SER A 186 -2.02 0.51 6.71
CA SER A 186 -0.89 0.99 7.48
C SER A 186 -0.47 2.38 7.04
N VAL A 187 0.11 3.16 7.96
CA VAL A 187 0.60 4.51 7.64
C VAL A 187 2.10 4.39 7.36
N PRO A 188 2.62 4.98 6.28
CA PRO A 188 1.92 5.76 5.25
C PRO A 188 1.04 4.88 4.32
N ILE A 189 -0.21 5.32 4.08
CA ILE A 189 -1.17 4.54 3.28
C ILE A 189 -0.73 4.53 1.82
N GLY A 190 -0.54 3.34 1.26
CA GLY A 190 -0.15 3.10 -0.12
C GLY A 190 1.36 2.88 -0.28
N VAL A 191 1.85 3.00 -1.51
CA VAL A 191 3.27 2.80 -1.83
C VAL A 191 3.87 4.01 -2.53
N MET A 192 5.16 4.27 -2.29
CA MET A 192 5.92 5.32 -2.96
C MET A 192 6.28 4.95 -4.42
N ALA A 193 5.24 4.71 -5.23
CA ALA A 193 5.36 4.07 -6.54
C ALA A 193 6.24 4.83 -7.54
N LEU A 194 6.28 6.17 -7.46
CA LEU A 194 6.86 7.03 -8.49
C LEU A 194 8.23 7.63 -8.14
N TRP A 195 8.85 7.22 -7.02
CA TRP A 195 10.23 7.62 -6.75
C TRP A 195 11.14 7.18 -7.91
N PRO A 196 12.11 8.00 -8.37
CA PRO A 196 12.63 9.24 -7.76
C PRO A 196 11.93 10.53 -8.19
N PHE A 197 10.82 10.46 -8.93
CA PHE A 197 10.16 11.65 -9.49
C PHE A 197 9.18 12.30 -8.53
N ASP A 198 8.53 11.51 -7.67
CA ASP A 198 7.61 11.96 -6.62
C ASP A 198 7.77 11.08 -5.39
N ASP A 199 7.73 11.70 -4.20
CA ASP A 199 7.79 11.06 -2.88
C ASP A 199 6.39 10.78 -2.30
N GLY A 200 5.34 11.00 -3.09
CA GLY A 200 3.96 10.70 -2.72
C GLY A 200 3.64 9.22 -2.65
N TYR A 201 2.65 8.88 -1.82
CA TYR A 201 2.12 7.53 -1.67
C TYR A 201 0.86 7.33 -2.51
N TYR A 202 0.80 6.17 -3.17
CA TYR A 202 -0.18 5.82 -4.17
C TYR A 202 -0.88 4.52 -3.82
N LEU A 203 -2.21 4.52 -3.94
CA LEU A 203 -3.03 3.34 -3.72
C LEU A 203 -4.04 3.20 -4.87
N SER A 204 -4.28 1.97 -5.32
CA SER A 204 -5.34 1.68 -6.28
C SER A 204 -6.70 1.61 -5.57
N SER A 205 -7.76 2.01 -6.26
CA SER A 205 -9.13 1.78 -5.78
C SER A 205 -9.61 0.34 -6.05
N ALA A 206 -8.79 -0.50 -6.67
CA ALA A 206 -9.16 -1.84 -7.09
C ALA A 206 -9.23 -2.83 -5.90
N GLY A 207 -8.27 -2.76 -4.97
CA GLY A 207 -8.25 -3.59 -3.75
C GLY A 207 -8.30 -5.09 -4.04
N TRP A 208 -7.51 -5.57 -5.01
CA TRP A 208 -7.56 -6.96 -5.46
C TRP A 208 -6.93 -7.93 -4.47
N PHE A 209 -5.92 -7.47 -3.72
CA PHE A 209 -5.22 -8.29 -2.73
C PHE A 209 -5.66 -7.94 -1.32
N LEU A 210 -5.91 -8.99 -0.52
CA LEU A 210 -6.32 -8.86 0.86
C LEU A 210 -5.15 -8.38 1.72
N PRO A 211 -5.43 -7.59 2.76
CA PRO A 211 -4.41 -7.07 3.64
C PRO A 211 -3.86 -8.17 4.56
N ILE A 212 -2.55 -8.32 4.76
CA ILE A 212 -2.00 -9.19 5.81
C ILE A 212 -1.66 -8.35 7.04
N HIS A 213 -2.36 -8.59 8.14
CA HIS A 213 -2.05 -7.94 9.40
C HIS A 213 -0.74 -8.47 9.99
N ARG A 214 0.06 -7.58 10.57
CA ARG A 214 1.29 -7.93 11.31
C ARG A 214 1.08 -8.16 12.80
N ASP A 215 -0.11 -7.85 13.32
CA ASP A 215 -0.45 -8.13 14.71
C ASP A 215 -0.86 -9.59 14.89
N PHE A 216 0.12 -10.45 15.17
CA PHE A 216 -0.10 -11.88 15.42
C PHE A 216 -0.92 -12.17 16.69
N ALA A 217 -1.12 -11.18 17.57
CA ALA A 217 -1.96 -11.34 18.76
C ALA A 217 -3.45 -11.14 18.45
N GLN A 218 -3.80 -10.65 17.25
CA GLN A 218 -5.19 -10.39 16.89
C GLN A 218 -5.98 -11.70 16.70
N PRO A 219 -7.14 -11.87 17.37
CA PRO A 219 -8.00 -13.02 17.15
C PRO A 219 -8.43 -13.12 15.67
N GLY A 220 -8.33 -14.32 15.10
CA GLY A 220 -8.71 -14.57 13.70
C GLY A 220 -7.61 -14.29 12.67
N ILE A 221 -6.42 -13.84 13.09
CA ILE A 221 -5.28 -13.57 12.19
C ILE A 221 -4.95 -14.77 11.29
N VAL A 222 -4.94 -15.97 11.86
CA VAL A 222 -4.62 -17.20 11.13
C VAL A 222 -5.63 -17.45 9.99
N ALA A 223 -6.93 -17.37 10.31
CA ALA A 223 -7.98 -17.59 9.32
C ALA A 223 -7.95 -16.53 8.21
N HIS A 224 -7.66 -15.27 8.56
CA HIS A 224 -7.53 -14.18 7.61
C HIS A 224 -6.32 -14.35 6.70
N THR A 225 -5.16 -14.69 7.26
CA THR A 225 -3.93 -14.98 6.49
C THR A 225 -4.13 -16.15 5.53
N PHE A 226 -4.75 -17.25 5.97
CA PHE A 226 -5.07 -18.37 5.08
C PHE A 226 -6.02 -17.94 3.94
N ARG A 227 -7.02 -17.11 4.24
CA ARG A 227 -7.91 -16.58 3.22
C ARG A 227 -7.17 -15.69 2.21
N ALA A 228 -6.27 -14.83 2.67
CA ALA A 228 -5.43 -13.99 1.82
C ALA A 228 -4.54 -14.84 0.91
N ILE A 229 -3.82 -15.82 1.47
CA ILE A 229 -2.97 -16.74 0.70
C ILE A 229 -3.80 -17.55 -0.31
N ALA A 230 -4.96 -18.09 0.10
CA ALA A 230 -5.82 -18.84 -0.81
C ALA A 230 -6.31 -17.99 -1.99
N TRP A 231 -6.63 -16.71 -1.73
CA TRP A 231 -7.04 -15.76 -2.75
C TRP A 231 -5.90 -15.41 -3.71
N GLU A 232 -4.70 -15.18 -3.20
CA GLU A 232 -3.51 -14.94 -4.02
C GLU A 232 -3.15 -16.16 -4.88
N LEU A 233 -3.20 -17.37 -4.31
CA LEU A 233 -2.98 -18.61 -5.05
C LEU A 233 -4.04 -18.81 -6.15
N LEU A 234 -5.30 -18.45 -5.88
CA LEU A 234 -6.37 -18.54 -6.87
C LEU A 234 -6.14 -17.58 -8.04
N LEU A 235 -5.71 -16.35 -7.76
CA LEU A 235 -5.50 -15.32 -8.79
C LEU A 235 -4.19 -15.51 -9.56
N LEU A 236 -3.08 -15.69 -8.86
CA LEU A 236 -1.73 -15.69 -9.45
C LEU A 236 -1.22 -17.11 -9.73
N GLY A 237 -1.69 -18.12 -9.01
CA GLY A 237 -1.24 -19.51 -9.16
C GLY A 237 -1.41 -20.06 -10.59
N PRO A 238 -2.59 -19.93 -11.23
CA PRO A 238 -2.77 -20.37 -12.62
C PRO A 238 -1.85 -19.64 -13.60
N ILE A 239 -1.62 -18.34 -13.39
CA ILE A 239 -0.77 -17.50 -14.25
C ILE A 239 0.70 -17.90 -14.09
N ALA A 240 1.16 -18.11 -12.85
CA ALA A 240 2.50 -18.59 -12.55
C ALA A 240 2.74 -20.00 -13.10
N ALA A 241 1.76 -20.90 -12.94
CA ALA A 241 1.82 -22.25 -13.50
C ALA A 241 1.88 -22.22 -15.03
N ALA A 242 1.08 -21.37 -15.68
CA ALA A 242 1.13 -21.18 -17.12
C ALA A 242 2.48 -20.61 -17.58
N ALA A 243 3.02 -19.60 -16.88
CA ALA A 243 4.34 -19.06 -17.15
C ALA A 243 5.42 -20.15 -17.06
N VAL A 244 5.43 -20.96 -16.00
CA VAL A 244 6.37 -22.08 -15.87
C VAL A 244 6.15 -23.13 -16.98
N TRP A 245 4.90 -23.45 -17.30
CA TRP A 245 4.56 -24.42 -18.35
C TRP A 245 5.04 -24.00 -19.73
N PHE A 246 4.80 -22.76 -20.14
CA PHE A 246 5.24 -22.24 -21.44
C PHE A 246 6.76 -22.15 -21.56
N ARG A 247 7.49 -22.12 -20.44
CA ARG A 247 8.96 -22.08 -20.42
C ARG A 247 9.60 -23.46 -20.44
N ARG A 248 8.81 -24.49 -20.17
CA ARG A 248 9.20 -25.90 -20.20
C ARG A 248 9.03 -26.52 -21.58
N ARG A 249 8.15 -25.95 -22.41
CA ARG A 249 7.93 -26.34 -23.80
C ARG A 249 8.94 -25.66 -24.71
#